data_AF-A0A8B5WNK7-F1
#
_entry.id   AF-A0A8B5WNK7-F1
#
_cell.length_a   1.000
_cell.length_b   1.000
_cell.length_c   1.000
_cell.angle_alpha   90.00
_cell.angle_beta   90.00
_cell.angle_gamma   90.00
#
_symmetry.space_group_name_H-M   'P 1'
#
loop_
_entity.id
_entity.type
_entity.pdbx_description
1 polymer ?
#
loop_
_entity_poly.entity_id
_entity_poly.type
_entity_poly.pdbx_seq_one_letter_code
_entity_poly.pdbx_strand_id
1 'polypeptide(L)'
;MAYRSLPFYLTNRGYGVLVNHSGRVSFEVGSEKVERVQFSVSGEALEYYVIFGPTPKQVLDRYTALTGRPALPPAWSFGLWLTTSFTTTYDEKTVTEFVDGMA
;
A
#
# COMPACT_ATOMS: atom_id res chain seq x y z
N MET A 1 8.76 -11.24 -2.76
CA MET A 1 9.14 -9.87 -2.33
C MET A 1 8.03 -8.92 -2.74
N ALA A 2 7.70 -7.94 -1.90
CA ALA A 2 6.70 -6.92 -2.23
C ALA A 2 7.39 -5.68 -2.86
N TYR A 3 6.77 -5.07 -3.86
CA TYR A 3 7.28 -3.82 -4.48
C TYR A 3 7.05 -2.59 -3.58
N ARG A 4 5.97 -2.60 -2.79
CA ARG A 4 5.66 -1.56 -1.80
C ARG A 4 5.43 -2.22 -0.45
N SER A 5 6.39 -2.05 0.45
CA SER A 5 6.27 -2.48 1.83
C SER A 5 5.91 -1.28 2.70
N LEU A 6 4.97 -1.48 3.62
CA LEU A 6 4.57 -0.48 4.60
C LEU A 6 4.71 -1.10 6.00
N PRO A 7 5.42 -0.47 6.95
CA PRO A 7 5.56 -0.98 8.32
C PRO A 7 4.30 -0.71 9.15
N PHE A 8 3.12 -0.97 8.57
CA PHE A 8 1.81 -0.77 9.17
C PHE A 8 0.98 -2.05 9.03
N TYR A 9 0.33 -2.46 10.11
CA TYR A 9 -0.67 -3.53 10.08
C TYR A 9 -1.96 -3.11 10.79
N LEU A 10 -3.06 -3.78 10.43
CA LEU A 10 -4.39 -3.55 10.95
C LEU A 10 -4.95 -4.85 11.55
N THR A 11 -5.72 -4.73 12.63
CA THR A 11 -6.39 -5.87 13.27
C THR A 11 -7.92 -5.77 13.14
N ASN A 12 -8.60 -6.90 13.30
CA ASN A 12 -10.07 -6.95 13.40
C ASN A 12 -10.60 -6.42 14.75
N ARG A 13 -9.74 -6.05 15.70
CA ARG A 13 -10.10 -5.49 17.01
C ARG A 13 -10.18 -3.95 17.01
N GLY A 14 -10.19 -3.32 15.84
CA GLY A 14 -10.35 -1.86 15.74
C GLY A 14 -9.10 -1.06 16.10
N TYR A 15 -7.92 -1.63 15.87
CA TYR A 15 -6.68 -0.86 15.96
C TYR A 15 -5.67 -1.33 14.92
N GLY A 16 -4.78 -0.42 14.53
CA GLY A 16 -3.59 -0.71 13.73
C GLY A 16 -2.34 -0.22 14.44
N VAL A 17 -1.19 -0.67 13.97
CA VAL A 17 0.12 -0.25 14.49
C VAL A 17 1.02 0.12 13.33
N LEU A 18 1.59 1.33 13.39
CA LEU A 18 2.64 1.81 12.49
C LEU A 18 3.97 1.78 13.25
N VAL A 19 4.95 1.03 12.77
CA VAL A 19 6.33 1.11 13.26
C VAL A 19 7.02 2.26 12.52
N ASN A 20 7.39 3.31 13.24
CA ASN A 20 7.94 4.53 12.65
C ASN A 20 9.44 4.38 12.37
N HIS A 21 9.75 3.55 11.37
CA HIS A 21 11.12 3.29 10.95
C HIS A 21 11.17 3.21 9.43
N SER A 22 12.03 4.02 8.80
CA SER A 22 12.15 4.10 7.34
C SER A 22 12.98 2.96 6.73
N GLY A 23 13.89 2.37 7.50
CA GLY A 23 14.66 1.19 7.13
C GLY A 23 13.91 -0.13 7.31
N ARG A 24 14.64 -1.25 7.27
CA ARG A 24 14.07 -2.60 7.38
C ARG A 24 13.48 -2.85 8.77
N VAL A 25 12.20 -3.20 8.80
CA VAL A 25 11.49 -3.74 9.97
C VAL A 25 11.27 -5.23 9.76
N SER A 26 11.66 -6.05 10.72
CA SER A 26 11.37 -7.49 10.71
C SER A 26 10.07 -7.73 11.46
N PHE A 27 9.09 -8.35 10.82
CA PHE A 27 7.81 -8.70 11.45
C PHE A 27 7.68 -10.22 11.58
N GLU A 28 7.32 -10.67 12.77
CA GLU A 28 6.91 -12.05 13.06
C GLU A 28 5.43 -12.01 13.48
N VAL A 29 4.53 -12.27 12.54
CA VAL A 29 3.07 -12.17 12.73
C VAL A 29 2.54 -13.56 13.11
N GLY A 30 2.51 -13.87 14.41
CA GLY A 30 2.11 -15.20 14.89
C GLY A 30 3.09 -16.32 14.53
N SER A 31 4.23 -16.01 13.90
CA SER A 31 5.20 -16.98 13.37
C SER A 31 6.22 -17.44 14.43
N GLU A 32 6.70 -16.53 15.28
CA GLU A 32 7.56 -16.90 16.42
C GLU A 32 6.74 -17.21 17.68
N LYS A 33 5.75 -16.36 17.98
CA LYS A 33 4.80 -16.54 19.09
C LYS A 33 3.39 -16.40 18.54
N VAL A 34 2.62 -17.49 18.56
CA VAL A 34 1.31 -17.60 17.88
C VAL A 34 0.24 -16.61 18.36
N GLU A 35 0.41 -16.02 19.55
CA GLU A 35 -0.54 -15.07 20.14
C GLU A 35 -0.10 -13.60 20.03
N ARG A 36 0.99 -13.31 19.31
CA ARG A 36 1.58 -11.96 19.26
C ARG A 36 2.01 -11.56 17.85
N VAL A 37 1.97 -10.26 17.60
CA VAL A 37 2.68 -9.64 16.49
C VAL A 37 3.95 -9.04 17.05
N GLN A 38 5.10 -9.61 16.68
CA GLN A 38 6.40 -9.10 17.07
C GLN A 38 7.01 -8.31 15.91
N PHE A 39 7.70 -7.23 16.23
CA PHE A 39 8.50 -6.50 15.27
C PHE A 39 9.81 -6.04 15.89
N SER A 40 10.87 -6.03 15.08
CA SER A 40 12.18 -5.56 15.48
C SER A 40 12.81 -4.68 14.40
N VAL A 41 13.63 -3.74 14.85
CA VAL A 41 14.43 -2.84 14.01
C VAL A 41 15.86 -2.88 14.50
N SER A 42 16.82 -2.70 13.60
CA SER A 42 18.21 -2.53 13.98
C SER A 42 18.43 -1.11 14.50
N GLY A 43 18.93 -0.96 15.72
CA GLY A 43 19.25 0.34 16.30
C GLY A 43 19.00 0.38 17.80
N GLU A 44 19.09 1.59 18.36
CA GLU A 44 18.97 1.82 19.80
C GLU A 44 17.56 2.27 20.22
N ALA A 45 16.71 2.62 19.26
CA ALA A 45 15.37 3.12 19.51
C ALA A 45 14.32 2.41 18.65
N LEU A 46 13.15 2.21 19.24
CA LEU A 46 11.96 1.68 18.58
C LEU A 46 10.80 2.62 18.86
N GLU A 47 10.32 3.30 17.81
CA GLU A 47 9.13 4.14 17.88
C GLU A 47 7.99 3.47 17.09
N TYR A 48 6.79 3.44 17.68
CA TYR A 48 5.60 2.92 17.02
C TYR A 48 4.34 3.62 17.52
N TYR A 49 3.34 3.72 16.65
CA TYR A 49 2.04 4.34 16.92
C TYR A 49 0.96 3.28 16.97
N VAL A 50 0.22 3.21 18.06
CA VAL A 50 -1.04 2.46 18.14
C VAL A 50 -2.18 3.38 17.72
N ILE A 51 -2.84 3.03 16.63
CA ILE A 51 -3.90 3.84 16.02
C ILE A 51 -5.23 3.15 16.28
N PHE A 52 -5.97 3.63 17.27
CA PHE A 52 -7.30 3.10 17.60
C PHE A 52 -8.39 3.69 16.70
N GLY A 53 -9.43 2.91 16.44
CA GLY A 53 -10.71 3.33 15.88
C GLY A 53 -11.61 2.11 15.84
N PRO A 54 -12.75 2.06 16.53
CA PRO A 54 -13.43 0.78 16.74
C PRO A 54 -13.78 0.07 15.43
N THR A 55 -13.82 0.80 14.31
CA THR A 55 -13.90 0.23 12.95
C THR A 55 -12.59 0.37 12.15
N PRO A 56 -12.27 -0.61 11.27
CA PRO A 56 -11.15 -0.53 10.31
C PRO A 56 -11.06 0.79 9.54
N LYS A 57 -12.20 1.34 9.09
CA LYS A 57 -12.26 2.61 8.35
C LYS A 57 -11.74 3.79 9.17
N GLN A 58 -12.08 3.84 10.45
CA GLN A 58 -11.60 4.91 11.34
C GLN A 58 -10.11 4.78 11.65
N VAL A 59 -9.57 3.56 11.73
CA VAL A 59 -8.12 3.36 11.86
C VAL A 59 -7.40 3.90 10.62
N LEU A 60 -7.88 3.56 9.41
CA LEU A 60 -7.31 4.06 8.16
C LEU A 60 -7.47 5.57 7.99
N ASP A 61 -8.59 6.13 8.46
CA ASP A 61 -8.82 7.57 8.47
C ASP A 61 -7.74 8.29 9.30
N ARG A 62 -7.48 7.83 10.52
CA ARG A 62 -6.43 8.39 11.38
C ARG A 62 -5.03 8.12 10.85
N TYR A 63 -4.77 6.93 10.32
CA TYR A 63 -3.48 6.58 9.72
C TYR A 63 -3.16 7.50 8.55
N THR A 64 -4.09 7.69 7.61
CA THR A 64 -3.88 8.59 6.45
C THR A 64 -3.87 10.06 6.86
N ALA A 65 -4.52 10.46 7.96
CA ALA A 65 -4.32 11.80 8.53
C ALA A 65 -2.88 12.02 9.03
N LEU A 66 -2.26 10.97 9.59
CA LEU A 66 -0.88 11.00 10.09
C LEU A 66 0.16 10.91 8.97
N THR A 67 -0.05 10.05 7.97
CA THR A 67 0.96 9.70 6.95
C THR A 67 0.73 10.33 5.59
N GLY A 68 -0.43 10.96 5.37
CA GLY A 68 -0.79 11.62 4.12
C GLY A 68 -2.09 11.09 3.53
N ARG A 69 -2.98 12.02 3.13
CA ARG A 69 -4.25 11.69 2.49
C ARG A 69 -4.02 11.40 1.00
N PRO A 70 -4.62 10.33 0.44
CA PRO A 70 -4.64 10.14 -1.00
C PRO A 70 -5.29 11.35 -1.70
N ALA A 71 -4.66 11.83 -2.77
CA ALA A 71 -5.26 12.87 -3.60
C ALA A 71 -6.44 12.30 -4.42
N LEU A 72 -7.37 13.18 -4.82
CA LEU A 72 -8.42 12.83 -5.77
C LEU A 72 -7.87 12.87 -7.20
N PRO A 73 -7.80 11.74 -7.93
CA PRO A 73 -7.36 11.72 -9.32
C PRO A 73 -8.37 12.42 -10.26
N PRO A 74 -7.94 12.91 -11.43
CA PRO A 74 -8.85 13.52 -12.41
C PRO A 74 -9.84 12.49 -12.97
N ALA A 75 -11.07 12.91 -13.32
CA ALA A 75 -12.15 12.00 -13.70
C ALA A 75 -11.80 11.06 -14.87
N TRP A 76 -11.04 11.53 -15.86
CA TRP A 76 -10.63 10.70 -17.02
C TRP A 76 -9.74 9.52 -16.63
N SER A 77 -9.04 9.58 -15.49
CA SER A 77 -8.16 8.48 -15.06
C SER A 77 -8.94 7.23 -14.65
N PHE A 78 -10.24 7.36 -14.40
CA PHE A 78 -11.13 6.24 -14.10
C PHE A 78 -11.70 5.57 -15.35
N GLY A 79 -11.36 6.06 -16.56
CA GLY A 79 -11.69 5.41 -17.83
C GLY A 79 -10.90 4.13 -18.08
N LEU A 80 -11.07 3.53 -19.26
CA LEU A 80 -10.31 2.36 -19.70
C LEU A 80 -8.88 2.77 -20.10
N TRP A 81 -7.88 2.00 -19.69
CA TRP A 81 -6.48 2.19 -20.07
C TRP A 81 -6.04 1.03 -20.96
N LEU A 82 -5.42 1.35 -22.10
CA LEU A 82 -4.77 0.39 -22.99
C LEU A 82 -3.28 0.73 -23.08
N THR A 83 -2.43 -0.30 -23.10
CA THR A 83 -1.00 -0.15 -23.35
C THR A 83 -0.60 -0.95 -24.59
N THR A 84 0.56 -0.64 -25.16
CA THR A 84 1.10 -1.37 -26.33
C THR A 84 1.57 -2.78 -26.00
N SER A 85 1.47 -3.23 -24.75
CA SER A 85 2.19 -4.38 -24.16
C SER A 85 3.69 -4.13 -23.95
N PHE A 86 4.41 -5.10 -23.35
CA PHE A 86 5.79 -4.88 -22.89
C PHE A 86 6.87 -5.24 -23.91
N THR A 87 6.77 -6.39 -24.59
CA THR A 87 7.81 -6.92 -25.50
C THR A 87 7.36 -6.98 -26.96
N THR A 88 6.22 -6.40 -27.27
CA THR A 88 5.68 -6.29 -28.63
C THR A 88 6.46 -5.24 -29.40
N THR A 89 6.53 -5.41 -30.72
CA THR A 89 6.91 -4.32 -31.61
C THR A 89 5.71 -3.39 -31.76
N TYR A 90 5.91 -2.10 -31.58
CA TYR A 90 4.87 -1.10 -31.75
C TYR A 90 5.45 0.13 -32.46
N ASP A 91 4.64 0.67 -33.35
CA ASP A 91 4.84 1.95 -34.02
C ASP A 91 3.50 2.70 -34.05
N GLU A 92 3.49 3.90 -34.61
CA GLU A 92 2.29 4.73 -34.70
C GLU A 92 1.12 4.02 -35.41
N LYS A 93 1.42 3.23 -36.44
CA LYS A 93 0.43 2.45 -37.18
C LYS A 93 -0.22 1.39 -36.29
N THR A 94 0.58 0.65 -35.54
CA THR A 94 0.12 -0.39 -34.61
C THR A 94 -0.78 0.19 -33.51
N VAL A 95 -0.42 1.36 -32.97
CA VAL A 95 -1.23 2.05 -31.96
C VAL A 95 -2.58 2.48 -32.54
N THR A 96 -2.57 3.06 -33.75
CA THR A 96 -3.78 3.56 -34.42
C THR A 96 -4.75 2.42 -34.73
N GLU A 97 -4.25 1.28 -35.25
CA GLU A 97 -5.07 0.10 -35.50
C GLU A 97 -5.78 -0.41 -34.23
N PHE A 98 -5.11 -0.39 -33.07
CA PHE A 98 -5.75 -0.77 -31.79
C PHE A 98 -6.80 0.24 -31.33
N VAL A 99 -6.56 1.53 -31.52
CA VAL A 99 -7.52 2.59 -31.13
C VAL A 99 -8.75 2.55 -32.03
N ASP A 100 -8.58 2.45 -33.35
CA ASP A 100 -9.67 2.38 -34.32
C ASP A 100 -10.50 1.10 -34.14
N GLY A 101 -9.87 -0.02 -33.79
CA GLY A 101 -10.59 -1.27 -33.48
C GLY A 101 -11.44 -1.22 -32.20
N MET A 102 -11.24 -0.22 -31.33
CA MET A 102 -12.04 -0.01 -30.12
C MET A 102 -13.14 1.05 -30.28
N ALA A 103 -13.10 1.84 -31.36
CA ALA A 103 -14.09 2.86 -31.69
C ALA A 103 -15.37 2.25 -32.27
#